data_AF-A0A8J5KVK2-F1
#
_entry.id   AF-A0A8J5KVK2-F1
#
_cell.length_a   1.000
_cell.length_b   1.000
_cell.length_c   1.000
_cell.angle_alpha   90.00
_cell.angle_beta   90.00
_cell.angle_gamma   90.00
#
_symmetry.space_group_name_H-M   'P 1'
#
loop_
_entity.id
_entity.type
_entity.pdbx_description
1 polymer ?
#
loop_
_entity_poly.entity_id
_entity_poly.type
_entity_poly.pdbx_seq_one_letter_code
_entity_poly.pdbx_strand_id
1 'polypeptide(L)'
;MQSQVVCSGCRTVLLYPRGATEVRCAICSTITPAASGTSFTSFDISCHKDNSKFNLTGMDMSQLVCGGCRTMLMYTRGATSVRCSCCNTINITMSATI
;
A
#
# COMPACT_ATOMS: atom_id res chain seq x y z
N MET A 1 -3.72 -0.38 26.81
CA MET A 1 -4.75 -0.91 25.88
C MET A 1 -4.02 -1.35 24.61
N GLN A 2 -3.79 -2.65 24.42
CA GLN A 2 -3.09 -3.18 23.24
C GLN A 2 -4.10 -3.41 22.10
N SER A 3 -3.62 -3.31 20.86
CA SER A 3 -4.38 -3.58 19.64
C SER A 3 -3.70 -4.70 18.84
N GLN A 4 -4.42 -5.30 17.91
CA GLN A 4 -3.94 -6.40 17.08
C GLN A 4 -4.10 -6.07 15.60
N VAL A 5 -3.16 -6.49 14.77
CA VAL A 5 -3.21 -6.35 13.31
C VAL A 5 -2.78 -7.65 12.65
N VAL A 6 -3.48 -8.06 11.59
CA VAL A 6 -3.13 -9.24 10.80
C VAL A 6 -2.12 -8.84 9.73
N CYS A 7 -0.96 -9.47 9.72
CA CYS A 7 0.08 -9.21 8.73
C CYS A 7 -0.40 -9.53 7.31
N SER A 8 -0.23 -8.60 6.37
CA SER A 8 -0.63 -8.81 4.97
C SER A 8 0.25 -9.83 4.23
N GLY A 9 1.50 -10.04 4.66
CA GLY A 9 2.45 -10.96 4.02
C GLY A 9 2.29 -12.41 4.47
N CYS A 10 2.21 -12.63 5.79
CA CYS A 10 2.22 -13.97 6.38
C CYS A 10 1.00 -14.29 7.26
N ARG A 11 -0.03 -13.43 7.26
CA ARG A 11 -1.31 -13.58 7.99
C ARG A 11 -1.22 -13.83 9.50
N THR A 12 -0.04 -13.67 10.09
CA THR A 12 0.13 -13.78 11.53
C THR A 12 -0.49 -12.57 12.25
N VAL A 13 -1.01 -12.79 13.46
CA VAL A 13 -1.55 -11.72 14.31
C VAL A 13 -0.39 -11.08 15.07
N LEU A 14 -0.21 -9.78 14.90
CA LEU A 14 0.81 -8.99 15.58
C LEU A 14 0.13 -8.13 16.65
N LEU A 15 0.54 -8.28 17.90
CA LEU A 15 0.11 -7.40 18.99
C LEU A 15 0.99 -6.15 19.01
N TYR A 16 0.37 -4.99 19.17
CA TYR A 16 1.07 -3.71 19.23
C TYR A 16 0.39 -2.75 20.23
N PRO A 17 1.15 -1.81 20.82
CA PRO A 17 0.59 -0.76 21.66
C PRO A 17 -0.21 0.24 20.81
N ARG A 18 -1.37 0.69 21.30
CA ARG A 18 -2.14 1.76 20.64
C ARG A 18 -1.28 3.01 20.47
N GLY A 19 -1.22 3.52 19.24
CA GLY A 19 -0.39 4.67 18.87
C GLY A 19 0.66 4.37 17.80
N ALA A 20 0.94 3.10 17.51
CA ALA A 20 1.77 2.75 16.35
C ALA A 20 0.97 2.95 15.05
N THR A 21 1.53 3.73 14.12
CA THR A 21 1.00 3.90 12.76
C THR A 21 1.30 2.67 11.88
N GLU A 22 2.41 2.01 12.17
CA GLU A 22 2.94 0.90 11.40
C GLU A 22 3.47 -0.20 12.33
N VAL A 23 3.24 -1.46 11.98
CA VAL A 23 3.72 -2.62 12.73
C VAL A 23 4.54 -3.50 11.80
N ARG A 24 5.82 -3.64 12.11
CA ARG A 24 6.70 -4.58 11.40
C ARG A 24 6.44 -6.00 11.88
N CYS A 25 6.15 -6.89 10.95
CA CYS A 25 6.00 -8.30 11.26
C CYS A 25 7.36 -8.92 11.66
N ALA A 26 7.44 -9.54 12.83
CA ALA A 26 8.65 -10.25 13.25
C ALA A 26 8.94 -11.52 12.43
N ILE A 27 7.96 -12.05 11.68
CA ILE A 27 8.09 -13.28 10.90
C ILE A 27 8.56 -13.00 9.47
N CYS A 28 7.85 -12.12 8.76
CA CYS A 28 8.10 -11.87 7.35
C CYS A 28 8.69 -10.47 7.07
N SER A 29 9.01 -9.69 8.11
CA SER A 29 9.51 -8.30 8.03
C SER A 29 8.61 -7.31 7.26
N THR A 30 7.43 -7.75 6.81
CA THR A 30 6.43 -6.91 6.16
C THR A 30 5.92 -5.85 7.12
N ILE A 31 5.98 -4.59 6.69
CA ILE A 31 5.39 -3.47 7.43
C ILE A 31 3.89 -3.48 7.13
N THR A 32 3.09 -3.72 8.16
CA THR A 32 1.63 -3.72 8.10
C THR A 32 1.12 -2.46 8.80
N PRO A 33 0.37 -1.58 8.12
CA PRO A 33 -0.21 -0.41 8.77
C PRO A 33 -1.18 -0.88 9.88
N ALA A 34 -0.97 -0.39 11.09
CA ALA A 34 -1.75 -0.80 12.27
C ALA A 34 -3.17 -0.22 12.24
N ALA A 35 -3.37 0.83 11.45
CA ALA A 35 -4.65 1.50 11.29
C ALA A 35 -5.26 1.12 9.94
N SER A 36 -6.39 0.42 9.99
CA SER A 36 -7.42 0.39 8.94
C SER A 36 -8.05 1.78 8.69
N GLY A 37 -7.38 2.87 9.06
CA GLY A 37 -7.95 4.21 9.17
C GLY A 37 -7.24 5.30 8.37
N THR A 38 -6.04 5.08 7.82
CA THR A 38 -5.39 6.10 6.98
C THR A 38 -4.44 5.44 5.97
N SER A 39 -4.99 4.96 4.86
CA SER A 39 -4.27 4.98 3.59
C SER A 39 -4.93 6.05 2.72
N PHE A 40 -4.30 7.24 2.76
CA PHE A 40 -4.41 8.36 1.81
C PHE A 40 -5.70 9.19 1.71
N THR A 41 -6.75 8.94 2.49
CA THR A 41 -7.93 9.82 2.54
C THR A 41 -8.12 10.41 3.94
N SER A 42 -7.26 11.34 4.34
CA SER A 42 -7.57 12.28 5.43
C SER A 42 -6.67 13.50 5.26
N PHE A 43 -7.11 14.47 4.45
CA PHE A 43 -6.98 15.82 4.93
C PHE A 43 -8.13 16.02 5.91
N ASP A 44 -7.75 16.29 7.14
CA ASP A 44 -8.59 16.77 8.22
C ASP A 44 -9.54 17.87 7.71
N ILE A 45 -10.85 17.61 7.68
CA ILE A 45 -11.86 18.66 7.52
C ILE A 45 -13.03 18.34 8.45
N SER A 46 -12.87 18.74 9.70
CA SER A 46 -13.89 19.58 10.33
C SER A 46 -13.33 21.00 10.20
N CYS A 47 -13.92 21.97 9.51
CA CYS A 47 -15.32 22.37 9.41
C CYS A 47 -15.50 23.27 8.17
N HIS A 48 -16.76 23.42 7.74
CA HIS A 48 -17.28 24.33 6.70
C HIS A 48 -17.31 23.82 5.25
N LYS A 49 -18.45 24.11 4.60
CA LYS A 49 -18.76 23.88 3.18
C LYS A 49 -17.69 24.50 2.28
N ASP A 50 -16.81 23.70 1.68
CA ASP A 50 -16.28 24.02 0.36
C ASP A 50 -16.46 22.86 -0.61
N ASN A 51 -17.05 23.22 -1.74
CA ASN A 51 -17.37 22.35 -2.87
C ASN A 51 -16.10 22.24 -3.73
N SER A 52 -15.12 21.47 -3.27
CA SER A 52 -14.01 21.05 -4.12
C SER A 52 -14.24 19.59 -4.50
N LYS A 53 -14.94 19.39 -5.62
CA LYS A 53 -15.15 18.08 -6.25
C LYS A 53 -13.80 17.37 -6.40
N PHE A 54 -13.48 16.45 -5.50
CA PHE A 54 -12.33 15.57 -5.67
C PHE A 54 -12.61 14.69 -6.89
N ASN A 55 -11.93 15.00 -7.98
CA ASN A 55 -12.09 14.35 -9.25
C ASN A 55 -11.49 12.94 -9.15
N LEU A 56 -12.32 11.96 -8.80
CA LEU A 56 -12.00 10.52 -8.77
C LEU A 56 -11.75 9.90 -10.16
N THR A 57 -11.55 10.72 -11.19
CA THR A 57 -11.40 10.23 -12.56
C THR A 57 -9.93 9.98 -12.87
N GLY A 58 -9.53 8.71 -12.73
CA GLY A 58 -8.40 8.13 -13.45
C GLY A 58 -7.12 7.94 -12.65
N MET A 59 -7.12 7.03 -11.68
CA MET A 59 -5.88 6.27 -11.46
C MET A 59 -5.67 5.40 -12.69
N ASP A 60 -4.98 5.92 -13.70
CA ASP A 60 -4.69 5.21 -14.94
C ASP A 60 -3.87 3.96 -14.56
N MET A 61 -4.48 2.79 -14.61
CA MET A 61 -3.82 1.54 -14.19
C MET A 61 -3.05 0.97 -15.38
N SER A 62 -1.82 0.56 -15.13
CA SER A 62 -0.94 -0.09 -16.10
C SER A 62 -0.64 -1.53 -15.65
N GLN A 63 -0.27 -2.36 -16.62
CA GLN A 63 0.01 -3.77 -16.40
C GLN A 63 1.49 -4.02 -16.67
N LEU A 64 2.14 -4.84 -15.85
CA LEU A 64 3.48 -5.34 -16.13
C LEU A 64 3.59 -6.82 -15.79
N VAL A 65 4.47 -7.52 -16.48
CA VAL A 65 4.76 -8.93 -16.19
C VAL A 65 5.93 -8.98 -15.21
N CYS A 66 5.75 -9.70 -14.11
CA CYS A 66 6.82 -9.88 -13.14
C CYS A 66 7.98 -10.70 -13.72
N GLY A 67 9.22 -10.19 -13.65
CA GLY A 67 10.41 -10.90 -14.11
C GLY A 67 10.78 -12.15 -13.30
N GLY A 68 10.29 -12.28 -12.07
CA GLY A 68 10.55 -13.43 -11.19
C GLY A 68 9.58 -14.59 -11.39
N CYS A 69 8.28 -14.30 -11.33
CA CYS A 69 7.22 -15.33 -11.35
C CYS A 69 6.27 -15.24 -12.54
N ARG A 70 6.51 -14.34 -13.51
CA ARG A 70 5.71 -14.14 -14.73
C ARG A 70 4.23 -13.79 -14.50
N THR A 71 3.83 -13.51 -13.26
CA THR A 71 2.48 -13.03 -12.95
C THR A 71 2.27 -11.62 -13.50
N MET A 72 1.10 -11.38 -14.08
CA MET A 72 0.65 -10.04 -14.48
C MET A 72 0.27 -9.23 -13.24
N LEU A 73 0.91 -8.09 -13.06
CA LEU A 73 0.69 -7.16 -11.96
C LEU A 73 0.01 -5.90 -12.49
N MET A 74 -1.06 -5.49 -11.82
CA MET A 74 -1.69 -4.19 -12.02
C MET A 74 -1.04 -3.17 -11.06
N TYR A 75 -0.67 -2.02 -11.59
CA TYR A 75 -0.09 -0.93 -10.83
C TYR A 75 -0.60 0.42 -11.33
N THR A 76 -0.49 1.46 -10.52
CA THR A 76 -0.86 2.81 -10.92
C THR A 76 0.23 3.42 -11.81
N ARG A 77 -0.15 3.93 -12.98
CA ARG A 77 0.76 4.60 -13.91
C ARG A 77 1.43 5.77 -13.18
N GLY A 78 2.76 5.83 -13.25
CA GLY A 78 3.60 6.75 -12.46
C GLY A 78 4.39 6.07 -11.33
N ALA A 79 4.11 4.82 -10.98
CA ALA A 79 4.99 4.06 -10.08
C ALA A 79 6.31 3.71 -10.81
N THR A 80 7.45 4.06 -10.24
CA THR A 80 8.80 3.75 -10.77
C THR A 80 9.22 2.31 -10.48
N SER A 81 8.62 1.69 -9.47
CA SER A 81 8.90 0.32 -9.04
C SER A 81 7.65 -0.32 -8.47
N VAL A 82 7.44 -1.60 -8.79
CA VAL A 82 6.27 -2.38 -8.41
C VAL A 82 6.71 -3.70 -7.81
N ARG A 83 6.38 -3.93 -6.54
CA ARG A 83 6.66 -5.20 -5.87
C ARG A 83 5.58 -6.22 -6.26
N CYS A 84 6.02 -7.39 -6.72
CA CYS A 84 5.13 -8.51 -6.98
C CYS A 84 4.57 -9.07 -5.67
N SER A 85 3.24 -9.22 -5.58
CA SER A 85 2.59 -9.86 -4.44
C SER A 85 2.81 -11.38 -4.39
N CYS A 86 3.10 -12.01 -5.53
CA CYS A 86 3.27 -13.47 -5.62
C CYS A 86 4.69 -13.94 -5.26
N CYS A 87 5.71 -13.17 -5.61
CA CYS A 87 7.12 -13.57 -5.41
C CYS A 87 8.00 -12.49 -4.78
N ASN A 88 7.43 -11.37 -4.33
CA ASN A 88 8.13 -10.23 -3.71
C ASN A 88 9.21 -9.55 -4.57
N THR A 89 9.40 -9.97 -5.82
CA THR A 89 10.32 -9.37 -6.79
C THR A 89 9.92 -7.92 -7.07
N ILE A 90 10.86 -7.00 -6.95
CA ILE A 90 10.68 -5.59 -7.34
C ILE A 90 10.91 -5.51 -8.84
N ASN A 91 9.88 -5.10 -9.57
CA ASN A 91 9.92 -4.87 -11.01
C ASN A 91 10.05 -3.37 -11.24
N ILE A 92 11.03 -2.97 -12.04
CA ILE A 92 11.21 -1.57 -12.43
C ILE A 92 10.32 -1.30 -13.62
N THR A 93 9.58 -0.19 -13.59
CA THR A 93 8.72 0.20 -14.71
C THR A 93 9.50 1.07 -15.68
N MET A 94 9.16 0.98 -16.97
CA MET A 94 9.89 1.66 -18.05
C MET A 94 9.81 3.19 -18.02
N SER A 95 9.09 3.79 -17.05
CA SER A 95 9.05 5.23 -16.85
C SER A 95 10.24 5.79 -16.05
N ALA A 96 11.16 4.93 -15.58
CA ALA A 96 12.29 5.30 -14.71
C ALA A 96 13.66 5.32 -15.42
N THR A 97 13.71 5.38 -16.76
CA THR A 97 14.98 5.43 -17.49
C THR A 97 14.93 6.42 -18.64
N ILE A 98 15.45 7.63 -18.38
CA ILE A 98 16.28 8.37 -19.34
C ILE A 98 17.47 8.90 -18.56
#